data_AF-A0A946FAB8-F1
#
_entry.id   AF-A0A946FAB8-F1
#
_cell.length_a   1.000
_cell.length_b   1.000
_cell.length_c   1.000
_cell.angle_alpha   90.00
_cell.angle_beta   90.00
_cell.angle_gamma   90.00
#
_symmetry.space_group_name_H-M   'P 1'
#
loop_
_entity.id
_entity.type
_entity.pdbx_description
1 polymer ?
#
loop_
_entity_poly.entity_id
_entity_poly.type
_entity_poly.pdbx_seq_one_letter_code
_entity_poly.pdbx_strand_id
1 'polypeptide(L)'
;MRNPFRYFNSAPQTEDSDLLTVEQPFTLRRRGVETRFVIPGEKGSAKPDDKLIAAVMQAHRWFGQLRDGRAGSVRNLARQHQVDQGDVSRSN
;
A
#
# COMPACT_ATOMS: atom_id res chain seq x y z
N MET A 1 -21.62 14.62 -41.41
CA MET A 1 -20.95 14.27 -40.14
C MET A 1 -21.27 12.81 -39.83
N ARG A 2 -20.24 11.95 -39.72
CA ARG A 2 -20.35 10.47 -39.66
C ARG A 2 -19.80 10.00 -38.31
N ASN A 3 -20.62 9.29 -37.55
CA ASN A 3 -20.32 8.84 -36.19
C ASN A 3 -19.21 7.74 -36.22
N PRO A 4 -18.07 7.89 -35.51
CA PRO A 4 -16.89 7.03 -35.67
C PRO A 4 -16.95 5.68 -34.91
N PHE A 5 -18.03 5.37 -34.20
CA PHE A 5 -18.13 4.15 -33.39
C PHE A 5 -18.87 2.98 -34.07
N ARG A 6 -18.51 2.66 -35.32
CA ARG A 6 -19.04 1.47 -36.03
C ARG A 6 -17.93 0.48 -36.34
N TYR A 7 -17.47 -0.27 -35.35
CA TYR A 7 -16.88 -1.60 -35.55
C TYR A 7 -16.99 -2.42 -34.26
N PHE A 8 -18.00 -3.27 -34.14
CA PHE A 8 -17.81 -4.59 -33.52
C PHE A 8 -18.77 -5.61 -34.17
N ASN A 9 -18.17 -6.33 -35.10
CA ASN A 9 -18.41 -7.68 -35.60
C ASN A 9 -19.74 -8.40 -35.25
N SER A 10 -20.40 -8.90 -36.30
CA SER A 10 -21.46 -9.90 -36.23
C SER A 10 -20.97 -11.14 -35.47
N ALA A 11 -21.67 -11.50 -34.39
CA ALA A 11 -21.35 -12.67 -33.58
C ALA A 11 -21.49 -13.98 -34.39
N PRO A 12 -20.54 -14.92 -34.31
CA PRO A 12 -20.88 -16.32 -34.55
C PRO A 12 -21.84 -16.75 -33.44
N GLN A 13 -23.05 -17.14 -33.83
CA GLN A 13 -24.00 -17.81 -32.96
C GLN A 13 -23.48 -19.22 -32.70
N THR A 14 -22.96 -19.48 -31.50
CA THR A 14 -22.65 -20.83 -31.03
C THR A 14 -23.12 -20.97 -29.59
N GLU A 15 -24.25 -21.67 -29.46
CA GLU A 15 -24.83 -22.36 -28.30
C GLU A 15 -24.25 -22.03 -26.91
N ASP A 16 -25.06 -21.28 -26.15
CA ASP A 16 -24.93 -20.97 -24.73
C ASP A 16 -24.99 -22.24 -23.87
N SER A 17 -23.89 -22.57 -23.21
CA SER A 17 -23.89 -23.35 -21.98
C SER A 17 -22.88 -22.73 -21.03
N ASP A 18 -23.39 -21.88 -20.14
CA ASP A 18 -22.71 -21.22 -19.00
C ASP A 18 -21.63 -20.16 -19.30
N LEU A 19 -21.94 -19.17 -20.14
CA LEU A 19 -21.16 -17.93 -20.15
C LEU A 19 -21.59 -17.03 -18.98
N LEU A 20 -20.84 -17.08 -17.87
CA LEU A 20 -21.00 -16.14 -16.76
C LEU A 20 -20.35 -14.78 -17.11
N THR A 21 -21.19 -13.77 -17.36
CA THR A 21 -20.75 -12.38 -17.55
C THR A 21 -20.80 -11.62 -16.23
N VAL A 22 -19.70 -10.97 -15.82
CA VAL A 22 -19.61 -10.16 -14.58
C VAL A 22 -19.27 -8.71 -14.93
N GLU A 23 -20.20 -7.80 -14.70
CA GLU A 23 -19.99 -6.35 -14.83
C GLU A 23 -19.81 -5.72 -13.43
N GLN A 24 -18.62 -5.20 -13.16
CA GLN A 24 -18.30 -4.54 -11.90
C GLN A 24 -17.48 -3.27 -12.18
N PRO A 25 -17.81 -2.13 -11.53
CA PRO A 25 -16.98 -0.94 -11.63
C PRO A 25 -15.55 -1.25 -11.20
N PHE A 26 -14.54 -0.71 -11.88
CA PHE A 26 -13.14 -0.83 -11.48
C PHE A 26 -12.42 0.51 -11.64
N THR A 27 -11.23 0.61 -11.06
CA THR A 27 -10.37 1.77 -11.22
C THR A 27 -8.95 1.31 -11.51
N LEU A 28 -8.26 1.98 -12.44
CA LEU A 28 -6.83 1.81 -12.64
C LEU A 28 -6.08 2.77 -11.73
N ARG A 29 -5.16 2.27 -10.92
CA ARG A 29 -4.29 3.07 -10.05
C ARG A 29 -2.83 2.81 -10.36
N ARG A 30 -1.98 3.85 -10.34
CA ARG A 30 -0.52 3.65 -10.41
C ARG A 30 0.05 3.35 -9.03
N ARG A 31 0.96 2.38 -8.94
CA ARG A 31 1.81 2.13 -7.77
C ARG A 31 3.27 2.24 -8.23
N GLY A 32 3.79 3.46 -8.24
CA GLY A 32 5.09 3.74 -8.85
C GLY A 32 5.04 3.48 -10.36
N VAL A 33 5.89 2.56 -10.84
CA VAL A 33 5.98 2.19 -12.27
C VAL A 33 4.90 1.19 -12.72
N GLU A 34 4.19 0.55 -11.78
CA GLU A 34 3.17 -0.47 -12.09
C GLU A 34 1.76 0.13 -12.17
N THR A 35 0.91 -0.47 -13.03
CA THR A 35 -0.53 -0.20 -13.09
C THR A 35 -1.30 -1.30 -12.36
N ARG A 36 -2.14 -0.93 -11.41
CA ARG A 36 -2.98 -1.82 -10.61
C ARG A 36 -4.45 -1.71 -11.03
N PHE A 37 -5.07 -2.85 -11.32
CA PHE A 37 -6.51 -2.99 -11.50
C PHE A 37 -7.19 -3.11 -10.13
N VAL A 38 -8.12 -2.21 -9.80
CA VAL A 38 -8.79 -2.16 -8.49
C VAL A 38 -10.28 -2.36 -8.67
N ILE A 39 -10.80 -3.46 -8.15
CA ILE A 39 -12.24 -3.72 -8.04
C ILE A 39 -12.68 -3.29 -6.63
N PRO A 40 -13.63 -2.37 -6.47
CA PRO A 40 -14.18 -1.99 -5.17
C PRO A 40 -15.02 -3.15 -4.63
N GLY A 41 -14.56 -3.74 -3.54
CA GLY A 41 -15.33 -4.65 -2.68
C GLY A 41 -15.51 -4.03 -1.30
N GLU A 42 -16.17 -4.76 -0.38
CA GLU A 42 -16.12 -4.38 1.03
C GLU A 42 -14.67 -4.23 1.46
N LYS A 43 -14.29 -3.02 1.88
CA LYS A 43 -12.99 -2.78 2.48
C LYS A 43 -13.02 -3.53 3.81
N GLY A 44 -12.60 -4.78 3.79
CA GLY A 44 -12.19 -5.46 5.02
C GLY A 44 -11.27 -4.51 5.74
N SER A 45 -11.61 -4.11 6.96
CA SER A 45 -10.76 -3.25 7.77
C SER A 45 -9.40 -3.94 7.84
N ALA A 46 -8.40 -3.42 7.13
CA ALA A 46 -7.07 -3.98 7.19
C ALA A 46 -6.67 -3.90 8.66
N LYS A 47 -6.53 -5.06 9.31
CA LYS A 47 -6.16 -5.10 10.72
C LYS A 47 -4.83 -4.34 10.83
N PRO A 48 -4.72 -3.39 11.77
CA PRO A 48 -3.47 -2.68 11.98
C PRO A 48 -2.33 -3.69 12.19
N ASP A 49 -1.18 -3.42 11.57
CA ASP A 49 0.00 -4.27 11.72
C ASP A 49 0.69 -3.91 13.05
N ASP A 50 0.70 -4.86 13.99
CA ASP A 50 1.26 -4.67 15.33
C ASP A 50 2.75 -4.31 15.29
N LYS A 51 3.51 -4.84 14.32
CA LYS A 51 4.94 -4.52 14.16
C LYS A 51 5.11 -3.10 13.64
N LEU A 52 4.25 -2.67 12.71
CA LEU A 52 4.29 -1.29 12.20
C LEU A 52 3.95 -0.30 13.32
N ILE A 53 2.94 -0.59 14.14
CA ILE A 53 2.59 0.25 15.30
C ILE A 53 3.77 0.33 16.26
N ALA A 54 4.37 -0.81 16.62
CA ALA A 54 5.51 -0.84 17.52
C ALA A 54 6.71 -0.02 16.98
N ALA A 55 6.97 -0.11 15.66
CA ALA A 55 8.03 0.66 15.02
C ALA A 55 7.77 2.17 15.10
N VAL A 56 6.54 2.62 14.82
CA VAL A 56 6.15 4.05 14.92
C VAL A 56 6.22 4.53 16.37
N MET A 57 5.79 3.73 17.34
CA MET A 57 5.93 4.09 18.75
C MET A 57 7.40 4.25 19.16
N GLN A 58 8.26 3.35 18.68
CA GLN A 58 9.68 3.37 19.00
C GLN A 58 10.39 4.58 18.38
N ALA A 59 10.04 4.93 17.14
CA ALA A 59 10.45 6.15 16.44
C ALA A 59 10.20 7.41 17.31
N HIS A 60 8.95 7.61 17.72
CA HIS A 60 8.57 8.75 18.56
C HIS A 60 9.34 8.78 19.90
N ARG A 61 9.53 7.61 20.52
CA ARG A 61 10.28 7.49 21.77
C ARG A 61 11.75 7.87 21.60
N TRP A 62 12.38 7.44 20.53
CA TRP A 62 13.77 7.75 20.21
C TRP A 62 13.97 9.23 19.88
N PHE A 63 13.09 9.80 19.07
CA PHE A 63 13.08 11.25 18.82
C PHE A 63 12.96 12.05 20.12
N GLY A 64 12.06 11.65 21.02
CA GLY A 64 11.93 12.28 22.33
C GLY A 64 13.21 12.21 23.18
N GLN A 65 13.91 11.06 23.18
CA GLN A 65 15.18 10.92 23.92
C GLN A 65 16.29 11.80 23.36
N LEU A 66 16.35 11.96 22.03
CA LEU A 66 17.31 12.86 21.39
C LEU A 66 16.98 14.33 21.67
N ARG A 67 15.70 14.71 21.49
CA ARG A 67 15.22 16.07 21.72
C ARG A 67 15.40 16.52 23.16
N ASP A 68 15.09 15.64 24.12
CA ASP A 68 15.18 15.96 25.55
C ASP A 68 16.62 15.78 26.10
N GLY A 69 17.61 15.53 25.23
CA GLY A 69 19.02 15.39 25.60
C GLY A 69 19.36 14.11 26.38
N ARG A 70 18.40 13.20 26.58
CA ARG A 70 18.58 11.93 27.31
C ARG A 70 19.50 10.96 26.56
N ALA A 71 19.56 11.09 25.24
CA ALA A 71 20.56 10.44 24.40
C ALA A 71 21.35 11.50 23.63
N GLY A 72 22.66 11.55 23.87
CA GLY A 72 23.54 12.54 23.23
C GLY A 72 23.80 12.33 21.74
N SER A 73 23.42 11.19 21.17
CA SER A 73 23.51 10.91 19.72
C SER A 73 22.75 9.65 19.31
N VAL A 74 22.48 9.51 18.02
CA VAL A 74 21.93 8.30 17.38
C VAL A 74 22.76 7.04 17.73
N ARG A 75 24.09 7.15 17.75
CA ARG A 75 24.98 6.03 18.13
C ARG A 75 24.82 5.64 19.59
N ASN A 76 24.65 6.62 20.49
CA ASN A 76 24.43 6.34 21.90
C ASN A 76 23.06 5.67 22.12
N LEU A 77 22.05 6.10 21.38
CA LEU A 77 20.71 5.51 21.38
C LEU A 77 20.72 4.05 20.88
N ALA A 78 21.41 3.78 19.77
CA ALA A 78 21.56 2.43 19.23
C ALA A 78 22.22 1.50 20.25
N ARG A 79 23.28 1.96 20.93
CA ARG A 79 23.93 1.22 22.02
C ARG A 79 23.01 0.99 23.22
N GLN A 80 22.25 2.01 23.64
CA GLN A 80 21.35 1.92 24.78
C GLN A 80 20.21 0.93 24.55
N HIS A 81 19.68 0.86 23.33
CA HIS A 81 18.58 -0.03 22.96
C HIS A 81 19.03 -1.33 22.30
N GLN A 82 20.34 -1.57 22.18
CA GLN A 82 20.94 -2.76 21.54
C GLN A 82 20.41 -3.02 20.12
N VAL A 83 20.20 -1.95 19.37
CA VAL A 83 19.72 -2.00 17.97
C VAL A 83 20.82 -1.55 17.02
N ASP A 84 20.68 -1.90 15.74
CA ASP A 84 21.57 -1.37 14.72
C ASP A 84 21.41 0.15 14.59
N GLN A 85 22.50 0.86 14.27
CA GLN A 85 22.45 2.30 14.10
C GLN A 85 21.50 2.72 12.96
N GLY A 86 21.40 1.90 11.91
CA GLY A 86 20.48 2.10 10.80
C GLY A 86 19.01 2.03 11.21
N ASP A 87 18.66 1.22 12.21
CA ASP A 87 17.28 1.11 12.69
C ASP A 87 16.83 2.38 13.41
N VAL A 88 17.74 3.02 14.15
CA VAL A 88 17.51 4.33 14.77
C VAL A 88 17.41 5.44 13.72
N SER A 89 18.23 5.40 12.68
CA SER A 89 18.22 6.41 11.62
C SER A 89 16.97 6.34 10.72
N ARG A 90 16.42 5.15 10.46
CA ARG A 90 15.23 4.97 9.60
C ARG A 90 13.90 5.31 10.29
N SER A 91 13.94 5.52 11.59
CA SER A 91 12.78 5.75 12.44
C SER A 91 12.69 7.20 12.94
N ASN A 92 13.51 8.11 12.43
CA ASN A 92 13.51 9.53 12.79
C ASN A 92 13.30 10.43 11.58
#